data_AF-A0A356ARZ2-F1
#
_entry.id   AF-A0A356ARZ2-F1
#
_cell.length_a   1.000
_cell.length_b   1.000
_cell.length_c   1.000
_cell.angle_alpha   90.00
_cell.angle_beta   90.00
_cell.angle_gamma   90.00
#
_symmetry.space_group_name_H-M   'P 1'
#
loop_
_entity.id
_entity.type
_entity.pdbx_description
1 polymer ?
#
loop_
_entity_poly.entity_id
_entity_poly.type
_entity_poly.pdbx_seq_one_letter_code
_entity_poly.pdbx_strand_id
1 'polypeptide(L)'
;MFSLALVRWLLGWVEFRIFPKRKGNCERFLNLTARMGAGLWKIRRSDEYFSAAVNARQYAELWPCAKKAGVRLRAGKRGGLPFLINRVTARKGMVAGAVAFFLILHVFSLYVWSVEVSGCKEIPQEQVIGAARELGLAPGSLKSRVDAEALQQQLMLKFPDVAWLSVNTRGSDVVIVLEEKKKNPEIVTENKVANIKAAESGQILRMEVYRGQAQVKVGDAVVKGQLLISGIVENADGNSQMVRASGRIVAATERSFTARIPLKQTVETDEGRRVVRRSIRVFGVELPLTLTAAPKGNFKREYRRENVRGVTGVLPVSLFTETWTERTTKEVALTEQQAREQAERNLSEMLKSLSDTTILSSEKKGEVKDGAYVLTFTCKCEQNIAVESEILFK
;
A
#
# COMPACT_ATOMS: atom_id res chain seq x y z
N MET A 1 53.17 -6.35 -9.04
CA MET A 1 53.71 -6.37 -7.65
C MET A 1 52.65 -6.62 -6.57
N PHE A 2 51.37 -6.29 -6.79
CA PHE A 2 50.29 -6.49 -5.79
C PHE A 2 49.94 -7.95 -5.48
N SER A 3 50.02 -8.86 -6.45
CA SER A 3 49.66 -10.28 -6.27
C SER A 3 50.55 -11.02 -5.25
N LEU A 4 51.86 -10.83 -5.32
CA LEU A 4 52.83 -11.45 -4.41
C LEU A 4 52.74 -10.90 -2.98
N ALA A 5 52.46 -9.60 -2.83
CA ALA A 5 52.25 -9.00 -1.51
C ALA A 5 50.97 -9.51 -0.86
N LEU A 6 49.89 -9.66 -1.64
CA LEU A 6 48.62 -10.19 -1.19
C LEU A 6 48.74 -11.67 -0.78
N VAL A 7 49.37 -12.51 -1.61
CA VAL A 7 49.58 -13.93 -1.30
C VAL A 7 50.42 -14.11 -0.03
N ARG A 8 51.49 -13.30 0.15
CA ARG A 8 52.31 -13.31 1.37
C ARG A 8 51.55 -12.82 2.60
N TRP A 9 50.60 -11.90 2.43
CA TRP A 9 49.73 -11.45 3.52
C TRP A 9 48.69 -12.51 3.88
N LEU A 10 48.09 -13.19 2.90
CA LEU A 10 47.14 -14.29 3.09
C LEU A 10 47.77 -15.51 3.78
N LEU A 11 48.98 -15.90 3.37
CA LEU A 11 49.72 -17.02 3.97
C LEU A 11 50.38 -16.68 5.31
N GLY A 12 50.48 -15.39 5.63
CA GLY A 12 51.16 -14.88 6.81
C GLY A 12 52.69 -14.91 6.65
N TRP A 13 53.36 -14.00 7.36
CA TRP A 13 54.80 -13.85 7.31
C TRP A 13 55.39 -13.65 8.70
N VAL A 14 56.63 -14.12 8.84
CA VAL A 14 57.45 -13.93 10.03
C VAL A 14 58.76 -13.30 9.59
N GLU A 15 59.03 -12.12 10.11
CA GLU A 15 60.35 -11.50 10.03
C GLU A 15 61.21 -12.07 11.15
N PHE A 16 62.43 -12.48 10.84
CA PHE A 16 63.33 -13.08 11.80
C PHE A 16 64.76 -12.57 11.61
N ARG A 17 65.52 -12.62 12.70
CA ARG A 17 66.94 -12.24 12.73
C ARG A 17 67.80 -13.49 12.86
N ILE A 18 68.90 -13.51 12.13
CA ILE A 18 69.87 -14.60 12.01
C ILE A 18 71.18 -14.10 12.62
N PHE A 19 71.64 -14.73 13.70
CA PHE A 19 72.90 -14.43 14.36
C PHE A 19 73.94 -15.50 14.02
N PRO A 20 74.99 -15.18 13.24
CA PRO A 20 76.06 -16.11 12.94
C PRO A 20 76.97 -16.34 14.15
N LYS A 21 77.46 -17.58 14.31
CA LYS A 21 78.51 -17.90 15.30
C LYS A 21 79.93 -17.75 14.74
N ARG A 22 80.10 -17.83 13.41
CA ARG A 22 81.39 -17.72 12.68
C ARG A 22 81.15 -17.02 11.34
N LYS A 23 82.19 -16.39 10.77
CA LYS A 23 82.15 -15.82 9.41
C LYS A 23 81.80 -16.92 8.40
N GLY A 24 80.87 -16.66 7.48
CA GLY A 24 80.38 -17.62 6.47
C GLY A 24 79.15 -18.47 6.87
N ASN A 25 78.77 -18.53 8.15
CA ASN A 25 77.60 -19.34 8.59
C ASN A 25 76.26 -18.80 8.05
N CYS A 26 76.15 -17.49 7.80
CA CYS A 26 74.95 -16.90 7.21
C CYS A 26 74.75 -17.31 5.75
N GLU A 27 75.81 -17.32 4.95
CA GLU A 27 75.76 -17.74 3.54
C GLU A 27 75.41 -19.23 3.44
N ARG A 28 76.00 -20.05 4.33
CA ARG A 28 75.65 -21.46 4.46
C ARG A 28 74.17 -21.66 4.82
N PHE A 29 73.62 -20.83 5.71
CA PHE A 29 72.20 -20.85 6.04
C PHE A 29 71.32 -20.49 4.84
N LEU A 30 71.62 -19.38 4.15
CA LEU A 30 70.87 -18.94 2.96
C LEU A 30 70.86 -20.02 1.86
N ASN A 31 72.00 -20.65 1.60
CA ASN A 31 72.12 -21.75 0.64
C ASN A 31 71.30 -22.98 1.04
N LEU A 32 71.29 -23.36 2.33
CA LEU A 32 70.48 -24.46 2.82
C LEU A 32 68.97 -24.15 2.72
N THR A 33 68.56 -22.92 3.02
CA THR A 33 67.16 -22.50 2.92
C THR A 33 66.68 -22.41 1.46
N ALA A 34 67.55 -21.98 0.54
CA ALA A 34 67.25 -21.96 -0.89
C ALA A 34 67.07 -23.38 -1.45
N ARG A 35 67.93 -24.33 -1.05
CA ARG A 35 67.80 -25.75 -1.44
C ARG A 35 66.53 -26.42 -0.90
N MET A 36 66.02 -25.95 0.24
CA MET A 36 64.77 -26.39 0.82
C MET A 36 63.53 -25.78 0.14
N GLY A 37 63.71 -24.84 -0.78
CA GLY A 37 62.61 -24.11 -1.42
C GLY A 37 61.95 -23.05 -0.53
N ALA A 38 62.58 -22.66 0.58
CA ALA A 38 62.08 -21.57 1.42
C ALA A 38 62.37 -20.23 0.74
N GLY A 39 61.34 -19.62 0.16
CA GLY A 39 61.44 -18.30 -0.46
C GLY A 39 61.63 -17.22 0.60
N LEU A 40 62.87 -16.76 0.79
CA LEU A 40 63.19 -15.64 1.68
C LEU A 40 63.02 -14.31 0.94
N TRP A 41 62.51 -13.28 1.63
CA TRP A 41 62.40 -11.92 1.08
C TRP A 41 62.78 -10.87 2.12
N LYS A 42 62.93 -9.61 1.69
CA LYS A 42 63.38 -8.48 2.53
C LYS A 42 64.68 -8.81 3.29
N ILE A 43 65.63 -9.45 2.60
CA ILE A 43 66.93 -9.77 3.18
C ILE A 43 67.70 -8.46 3.40
N ARG A 44 68.10 -8.18 4.64
CA ARG A 44 69.00 -7.05 4.98
C ARG A 44 70.15 -7.54 5.83
N ARG A 45 71.34 -7.05 5.52
CA ARG A 45 72.57 -7.31 6.28
C ARG A 45 72.82 -6.14 7.24
N SER A 46 73.12 -6.48 8.48
CA SER A 46 73.70 -5.59 9.49
C SER A 46 75.03 -6.20 9.94
N ASP A 47 75.84 -5.45 10.69
CA ASP A 47 77.16 -5.89 11.12
C ASP A 47 77.10 -7.07 12.10
N GLU A 48 76.03 -7.16 12.89
CA GLU A 48 75.85 -8.18 13.93
C GLU A 48 74.87 -9.29 13.55
N TYR A 49 73.94 -9.02 12.62
CA TYR A 49 72.89 -9.97 12.25
C TYR A 49 72.39 -9.79 10.81
N PHE A 50 71.79 -10.84 10.27
CA PHE A 50 71.00 -10.76 9.04
C PHE A 50 69.52 -10.79 9.38
N SER A 51 68.71 -10.04 8.66
CA SER A 51 67.25 -10.10 8.77
C SER A 51 66.66 -10.61 7.47
N ALA A 52 65.66 -11.46 7.57
CA ALA A 52 64.90 -11.96 6.44
C ALA A 52 63.46 -12.21 6.87
N ALA A 53 62.56 -12.28 5.91
CA ALA A 53 61.17 -12.67 6.12
C ALA A 53 60.87 -13.95 5.33
N VAL A 54 60.03 -14.79 5.92
CA VAL A 54 59.58 -16.06 5.35
C VAL A 54 58.09 -16.25 5.61
N ASN A 55 57.45 -17.15 4.86
CA ASN A 55 56.06 -17.53 5.11
C ASN A 55 55.92 -18.12 6.51
N ALA A 56 54.84 -17.79 7.22
CA ALA A 56 54.64 -18.17 8.61
C ALA A 56 54.72 -19.69 8.84
N ARG A 57 54.21 -20.50 7.88
CA ARG A 57 54.28 -21.96 7.92
C ARG A 57 55.70 -22.49 7.81
N GLN A 58 56.52 -21.88 6.94
CA GLN A 58 57.89 -22.29 6.66
C GLN A 58 58.88 -21.86 7.75
N TYR A 59 58.51 -20.95 8.66
CA TYR A 59 59.41 -20.50 9.73
C TYR A 59 59.87 -21.64 10.64
N ALA A 60 58.97 -22.58 10.97
CA ALA A 60 59.30 -23.76 11.77
C ALA A 60 60.26 -24.70 11.03
N GLU A 61 60.12 -24.80 9.70
CA GLU A 61 60.95 -25.64 8.84
C GLU A 61 62.38 -25.10 8.67
N LEU A 62 62.65 -23.85 9.07
CA LEU A 62 64.01 -23.27 9.05
C LEU A 62 64.89 -23.75 10.20
N TRP A 63 64.34 -24.34 11.26
CA TRP A 63 65.10 -24.78 12.44
C TRP A 63 66.18 -25.83 12.14
N PRO A 64 65.90 -26.91 11.38
CA PRO A 64 66.93 -27.88 10.97
C PRO A 64 68.06 -27.24 10.16
N CYS A 65 67.73 -26.32 9.25
CA CYS A 65 68.72 -25.58 8.45
C CYS A 65 69.58 -24.66 9.34
N ALA A 66 68.98 -24.00 10.33
CA ALA A 66 69.70 -23.16 11.28
C ALA A 66 70.69 -23.97 12.14
N LYS A 67 70.28 -25.16 12.59
CA LYS A 67 71.14 -26.08 13.35
C LYS A 67 72.32 -26.57 12.51
N LYS A 68 72.09 -26.97 11.25
CA LYS A 68 73.13 -27.41 10.31
C LYS A 68 74.11 -26.29 9.92
N ALA A 69 73.62 -25.05 9.82
CA ALA A 69 74.45 -23.89 9.51
C ALA A 69 75.15 -23.27 10.73
N GLY A 70 74.81 -23.69 11.96
CA GLY A 70 75.37 -23.13 13.18
C GLY A 70 74.98 -21.67 13.41
N VAL A 71 73.74 -21.29 13.08
CA VAL A 71 73.19 -19.94 13.29
C VAL A 71 72.07 -19.97 14.35
N ARG A 72 71.87 -18.85 15.06
CA ARG A 72 70.73 -18.68 15.97
C ARG A 72 69.64 -17.85 15.30
N LEU A 73 68.42 -18.36 15.26
CA LEU A 73 67.25 -17.62 14.76
C LEU A 73 66.52 -16.96 15.93
N ARG A 74 66.10 -15.69 15.76
CA ARG A 74 65.15 -15.01 16.65
C ARG A 74 63.96 -14.51 15.87
N ALA A 75 62.76 -14.94 16.25
CA ALA A 75 61.53 -14.42 15.66
C ALA A 75 61.36 -12.94 16.02
N GLY A 76 61.06 -12.11 15.04
CA GLY A 76 60.74 -10.70 15.18
C GLY A 76 59.25 -10.45 14.96
N LYS A 77 58.91 -9.56 14.04
CA LYS A 77 57.53 -9.18 13.73
C LYS A 77 56.79 -10.32 13.01
N ARG A 78 55.52 -10.53 13.38
CA ARG A 78 54.61 -11.49 12.77
C ARG A 78 53.43 -10.73 12.17
N GLY A 79 53.02 -11.05 10.95
CA GLY A 79 51.94 -10.33 10.28
C GLY A 79 51.23 -11.16 9.22
N GLY A 80 50.01 -10.75 8.86
CA GLY A 80 49.16 -11.42 7.86
C GLY A 80 47.91 -12.06 8.44
N LEU A 81 47.09 -12.62 7.55
CA LEU A 81 45.76 -13.13 7.83
C LEU A 81 45.73 -14.21 8.94
N PRO A 82 46.65 -15.20 9.00
CA PRO A 82 46.61 -16.24 10.05
C PRO A 82 46.80 -15.67 11.46
N PHE A 83 47.67 -14.66 11.61
CA PHE A 83 47.90 -13.99 12.89
C PHE A 83 46.74 -13.06 13.26
N LEU A 84 46.06 -12.47 12.27
CA LEU A 84 44.86 -11.68 12.49
C LEU A 84 43.69 -12.57 12.92
N ILE A 85 43.44 -13.68 12.21
CA ILE A 85 42.41 -14.67 12.57
C ILE A 85 42.64 -15.18 13.99
N ASN A 86 43.85 -15.61 14.34
CA ASN A 86 44.15 -16.08 15.70
C ASN A 86 43.90 -15.02 16.79
N ARG A 87 44.16 -13.74 16.48
CA ARG A 87 43.88 -12.64 17.40
C ARG A 87 42.37 -12.35 17.51
N VAL A 88 41.63 -12.53 16.41
CA VAL A 88 40.18 -12.32 16.38
C VAL A 88 39.43 -13.49 17.04
N THR A 89 39.84 -14.72 16.78
CA THR A 89 39.24 -15.94 17.37
C THR A 89 39.53 -16.09 18.87
N ALA A 90 40.65 -15.54 19.36
CA ALA A 90 40.90 -15.42 20.79
C ALA A 90 39.83 -14.59 21.53
N ARG A 91 39.14 -13.68 20.82
CA ARG A 91 37.99 -12.93 21.35
C ARG A 91 36.69 -13.57 20.87
N LYS A 92 36.17 -14.53 21.65
CA LYS A 92 34.91 -15.24 21.34
C LYS A 92 33.75 -14.30 20.96
N GLY A 93 33.68 -13.11 21.58
CA GLY A 93 32.68 -12.09 21.26
C GLY A 93 32.75 -11.53 19.82
N MET A 94 33.95 -11.38 19.24
CA MET A 94 34.07 -10.90 17.85
C MET A 94 33.62 -11.96 16.84
N VAL A 95 33.91 -13.24 17.11
CA VAL A 95 33.43 -14.35 16.29
C VAL A 95 31.91 -14.46 16.40
N ALA A 96 31.37 -14.41 17.61
CA ALA A 96 29.92 -14.43 17.83
C ALA A 96 29.21 -13.26 17.12
N GLY A 97 29.76 -12.05 17.21
CA GLY A 97 29.24 -10.88 16.49
C GLY A 97 29.29 -11.05 14.97
N ALA A 98 30.37 -11.59 14.42
CA ALA A 98 30.48 -11.85 12.98
C ALA A 98 29.45 -12.89 12.52
N VAL A 99 29.29 -13.99 13.26
CA VAL A 99 28.27 -15.02 12.97
C VAL A 99 26.86 -14.42 13.05
N ALA A 100 26.56 -13.66 14.10
CA ALA A 100 25.27 -12.99 14.26
C ALA A 100 25.00 -12.01 13.11
N PHE A 101 26.02 -11.25 12.68
CA PHE A 101 25.91 -10.33 11.55
C PHE A 101 25.54 -11.05 10.25
N PHE A 102 26.24 -12.14 9.90
CA PHE A 102 25.91 -12.93 8.71
C PHE A 102 24.54 -13.61 8.83
N LEU A 103 24.15 -14.06 10.02
CA LEU A 103 22.84 -14.64 10.26
C LEU A 103 21.74 -13.60 10.06
N ILE A 104 21.89 -12.38 10.60
CA ILE A 104 20.95 -11.27 10.41
C ILE A 104 20.83 -10.90 8.94
N LEU A 105 21.96 -10.77 8.21
CA LEU A 105 21.95 -10.52 6.78
C LEU A 105 21.22 -11.62 6.01
N HIS A 106 21.46 -12.89 6.37
CA HIS A 106 20.77 -14.01 5.75
C HIS A 106 19.26 -13.94 5.99
N VAL A 107 18.83 -13.72 7.24
CA VAL A 107 17.41 -13.54 7.59
C VAL A 107 16.79 -12.39 6.79
N PHE A 108 17.44 -11.22 6.75
CA PHE A 108 16.95 -10.06 5.99
C PHE A 108 16.88 -10.31 4.48
N SER A 109 17.74 -11.18 3.94
CA SER A 109 17.70 -11.55 2.52
C SER A 109 16.51 -12.45 2.16
N LEU A 110 15.82 -13.05 3.13
CA LEU A 110 14.66 -13.92 2.92
C LEU A 110 13.33 -13.15 2.85
N TYR A 111 13.29 -11.88 3.26
CA TYR A 111 12.08 -11.08 3.31
C TYR A 111 11.96 -10.14 2.11
N VAL A 112 10.71 -9.83 1.75
CA VAL A 112 10.37 -8.77 0.78
C VAL A 112 10.44 -7.42 1.49
N TRP A 113 11.20 -6.47 0.94
CA TRP A 113 11.41 -5.15 1.53
C TRP A 113 10.48 -4.11 0.94
N SER A 114 10.40 -4.02 -0.38
CA SER A 114 9.46 -3.14 -1.08
C SER A 114 8.58 -3.92 -2.05
N VAL A 115 7.37 -3.39 -2.25
CA VAL A 115 6.45 -3.82 -3.31
C VAL A 115 6.13 -2.58 -4.14
N GLU A 116 6.52 -2.60 -5.41
CA GLU A 116 6.30 -1.51 -6.35
C GLU A 116 5.26 -1.93 -7.38
N VAL A 117 4.34 -1.03 -7.71
CA VAL A 117 3.32 -1.25 -8.74
C VAL A 117 3.50 -0.21 -9.83
N SER A 118 3.53 -0.67 -11.08
CA SER A 118 3.71 0.16 -12.27
C SER A 118 2.72 -0.21 -13.37
N GLY A 119 2.41 0.75 -14.25
CA GLY A 119 1.52 0.55 -15.40
C GLY A 119 0.03 0.83 -15.14
N CYS A 120 -0.32 1.27 -13.92
CA CYS A 120 -1.63 1.82 -13.57
C CYS A 120 -1.92 3.14 -14.31
N LYS A 121 -3.06 3.22 -15.00
CA LYS A 121 -3.58 4.44 -15.62
C LYS A 121 -4.94 4.83 -15.03
N GLU A 122 -5.94 3.96 -15.16
CA GLU A 122 -7.27 4.13 -14.55
C GLU A 122 -7.34 3.46 -13.17
N ILE A 123 -6.66 2.32 -12.97
CA ILE A 123 -6.71 1.57 -11.71
C ILE A 123 -5.78 2.21 -10.67
N PRO A 124 -6.27 2.61 -9.49
CA PRO A 124 -5.41 3.18 -8.45
C PRO A 124 -4.37 2.17 -7.95
N GLN A 125 -3.10 2.57 -7.87
CA GLN A 125 -2.01 1.72 -7.38
C GLN A 125 -2.28 1.14 -5.98
N GLU A 126 -2.92 1.92 -5.11
CA GLU A 126 -3.25 1.47 -3.75
C GLU A 126 -4.21 0.28 -3.72
N GLN A 127 -5.12 0.18 -4.69
CA GLN A 127 -6.04 -0.96 -4.80
C GLN A 127 -5.29 -2.24 -5.16
N VAL A 128 -4.34 -2.15 -6.09
CA VAL A 128 -3.50 -3.29 -6.51
C VAL A 128 -2.60 -3.74 -5.35
N ILE A 129 -1.99 -2.79 -4.63
CA ILE A 129 -1.19 -3.08 -3.42
C ILE A 129 -2.06 -3.72 -2.33
N GLY A 130 -3.29 -3.23 -2.14
CA GLY A 130 -4.25 -3.79 -1.21
C GLY A 130 -4.62 -5.24 -1.55
N ALA A 131 -4.94 -5.51 -2.81
CA ALA A 131 -5.24 -6.85 -3.30
C ALA A 131 -4.03 -7.79 -3.17
N ALA A 132 -2.83 -7.34 -3.53
CA ALA A 132 -1.61 -8.13 -3.36
C ALA A 132 -1.36 -8.49 -1.90
N ARG A 133 -1.62 -7.57 -0.96
CA ARG A 133 -1.52 -7.82 0.49
C ARG A 133 -2.48 -8.89 0.96
N GLU A 134 -3.73 -8.87 0.50
CA GLU A 134 -4.73 -9.90 0.85
C GLU A 134 -4.30 -11.30 0.39
N LEU A 135 -3.58 -11.37 -0.73
CA LEU A 135 -3.05 -12.61 -1.28
C LEU A 135 -1.68 -13.01 -0.71
N GLY A 136 -1.20 -12.30 0.33
CA GLY A 136 0.02 -12.64 1.06
C GLY A 136 1.29 -11.93 0.59
N LEU A 137 1.23 -11.09 -0.46
CA LEU A 137 2.34 -10.24 -0.88
C LEU A 137 2.25 -8.87 -0.20
N ALA A 138 3.09 -8.65 0.81
CA ALA A 138 3.26 -7.34 1.44
C ALA A 138 4.73 -7.09 1.79
N PRO A 139 5.13 -5.82 1.99
CA PRO A 139 6.40 -5.52 2.63
C PRO A 139 6.52 -6.25 3.98
N GLY A 140 7.60 -7.02 4.14
CA GLY A 140 7.85 -7.89 5.28
C GLY A 140 7.34 -9.32 5.13
N SER A 141 6.78 -9.70 3.99
CA SER A 141 6.44 -11.09 3.68
C SER A 141 7.69 -11.93 3.43
N LEU A 142 7.61 -13.22 3.75
CA LEU A 142 8.71 -14.17 3.55
C LEU A 142 8.66 -14.66 2.10
N LYS A 143 9.76 -14.52 1.35
CA LYS A 143 9.80 -14.77 -0.10
C LYS A 143 9.32 -16.17 -0.48
N SER A 144 9.66 -17.19 0.32
CA SER A 144 9.24 -18.57 0.05
C SER A 144 7.74 -18.81 0.20
N ARG A 145 6.99 -17.89 0.81
CA ARG A 145 5.51 -17.97 0.91
C ARG A 145 4.80 -17.26 -0.24
N VAL A 146 5.52 -16.46 -1.02
CA VAL A 146 4.96 -15.72 -2.15
C VAL A 146 5.17 -16.57 -3.40
N ASP A 147 4.09 -17.18 -3.88
CA ASP A 147 4.05 -17.79 -5.20
C ASP A 147 3.67 -16.73 -6.23
N ALA A 148 4.65 -16.32 -7.05
CA ALA A 148 4.46 -15.25 -8.03
C ALA A 148 3.44 -15.62 -9.12
N GLU A 149 3.36 -16.89 -9.51
CA GLU A 149 2.46 -17.37 -10.57
C GLU A 149 1.02 -17.42 -10.06
N ALA A 150 0.82 -18.00 -8.87
CA ALA A 150 -0.49 -18.00 -8.22
C ALA A 150 -0.97 -16.57 -7.92
N LEU A 151 -0.08 -15.69 -7.46
CA LEU A 151 -0.40 -14.29 -7.19
C LEU A 151 -0.83 -13.56 -8.48
N GLN A 152 -0.11 -13.78 -9.59
CA GLN A 152 -0.44 -13.20 -10.88
C GLN A 152 -1.85 -13.62 -11.33
N GLN A 153 -2.16 -14.91 -11.28
CA GLN A 153 -3.47 -15.43 -11.67
C GLN A 153 -4.59 -14.84 -10.81
N GLN A 154 -4.41 -14.81 -9.49
CA GLN A 154 -5.41 -14.29 -8.56
C GLN A 154 -5.60 -12.77 -8.70
N LEU A 155 -4.54 -12.01 -8.97
CA LEU A 155 -4.65 -10.58 -9.26
C LEU A 155 -5.39 -10.33 -10.57
N MET A 156 -5.09 -11.10 -11.62
CA MET A 156 -5.82 -11.01 -12.89
C MET A 156 -7.31 -11.34 -12.75
N LEU A 157 -7.67 -12.28 -11.86
CA LEU A 157 -9.07 -12.58 -11.55
C LEU A 157 -9.79 -11.45 -10.80
N LYS A 158 -9.08 -10.75 -9.88
CA LYS A 158 -9.65 -9.62 -9.15
C LYS A 158 -9.83 -8.36 -10.00
N PHE A 159 -8.99 -8.17 -11.02
CA PHE A 159 -9.03 -7.00 -11.88
C PHE A 159 -9.34 -7.41 -13.33
N PRO A 160 -10.62 -7.57 -13.70
CA PRO A 160 -11.01 -8.00 -15.05
C PRO A 160 -10.63 -6.99 -16.13
N ASP A 161 -10.41 -5.73 -15.76
CA ASP A 161 -9.98 -4.65 -16.64
C ASP A 161 -8.46 -4.68 -16.93
N VAL A 162 -7.70 -5.62 -16.36
CA VAL A 162 -6.28 -5.80 -16.66
C VAL A 162 -6.11 -6.74 -17.85
N ALA A 163 -5.37 -6.31 -18.88
CA ALA A 163 -5.07 -7.08 -20.07
C ALA A 163 -3.93 -8.08 -19.83
N TRP A 164 -2.89 -7.62 -19.12
CA TRP A 164 -1.73 -8.41 -18.78
C TRP A 164 -1.14 -7.94 -17.45
N LEU A 165 -0.64 -8.87 -16.63
CA LEU A 165 0.00 -8.59 -15.35
C LEU A 165 1.20 -9.52 -15.18
N SER A 166 2.30 -9.00 -14.64
CA SER A 166 3.45 -9.80 -14.24
C SER A 166 3.94 -9.41 -12.84
N VAL A 167 4.43 -10.40 -12.11
CA VAL A 167 4.99 -10.24 -10.76
C VAL A 167 6.46 -10.66 -10.81
N ASN A 168 7.37 -9.71 -10.70
CA ASN A 168 8.80 -9.96 -10.80
C ASN A 168 9.49 -9.74 -9.45
N THR A 169 10.26 -10.73 -8.99
CA THR A 169 11.08 -10.59 -7.76
C THR A 169 12.51 -10.25 -8.14
N ARG A 170 13.00 -9.06 -7.75
CA ARG A 170 14.38 -8.60 -7.94
C ARG A 170 15.09 -8.52 -6.60
N GLY A 171 15.84 -9.57 -6.25
CA GLY A 171 16.49 -9.64 -4.95
C GLY A 171 15.44 -9.63 -3.83
N SER A 172 15.37 -8.53 -3.08
CA SER A 172 14.41 -8.32 -1.98
C SER A 172 13.20 -7.45 -2.33
N ASP A 173 13.13 -6.96 -3.56
CA ASP A 173 12.05 -6.09 -4.00
C ASP A 173 11.15 -6.84 -4.98
N VAL A 174 9.84 -6.62 -4.88
CA VAL A 174 8.85 -7.23 -5.79
C VAL A 174 8.20 -6.13 -6.61
N VAL A 175 8.25 -6.28 -7.93
CA VAL A 175 7.69 -5.33 -8.89
C VAL A 175 6.51 -5.96 -9.60
N ILE A 176 5.34 -5.37 -9.43
CA ILE A 176 4.12 -5.72 -10.16
C ILE A 176 4.00 -4.75 -11.34
N VAL A 177 3.94 -5.30 -12.54
CA VAL A 177 3.74 -4.54 -13.78
C VAL A 177 2.42 -4.98 -14.38
N LEU A 178 1.52 -4.05 -14.66
CA LEU A 178 0.23 -4.34 -15.28
C LEU A 178 -0.03 -3.44 -16.48
N GLU A 179 -0.82 -3.93 -17.44
CA GLU A 179 -1.35 -3.17 -18.55
C GLU A 179 -2.88 -3.30 -18.56
N GLU A 180 -3.57 -2.17 -18.62
CA GLU A 180 -5.04 -2.10 -18.60
C GLU A 180 -5.64 -2.32 -20.00
N LYS A 181 -6.81 -2.98 -20.05
CA LYS A 181 -7.58 -3.16 -21.26
C LYS A 181 -8.08 -1.81 -21.77
N LYS A 182 -8.03 -1.62 -23.09
CA LYS A 182 -8.73 -0.51 -23.73
C LYS A 182 -10.23 -0.80 -23.69
N LYS A 183 -11.03 0.07 -23.06
CA LYS A 183 -12.49 0.01 -23.14
C LYS A 183 -12.92 0.18 -24.60
N ASN A 184 -13.47 -0.87 -25.19
CA ASN A 184 -14.26 -0.72 -26.41
C ASN A 184 -15.57 -0.01 -26.04
N PRO A 185 -16.09 0.89 -26.89
CA PRO A 185 -17.38 1.50 -26.65
C PRO A 185 -18.44 0.41 -26.47
N GLU A 186 -19.20 0.47 -25.38
CA GLU A 186 -20.30 -0.46 -25.11
C GLU A 186 -21.29 -0.39 -26.28
N ILE A 187 -21.46 -1.52 -26.96
CA ILE A 187 -22.56 -1.70 -27.90
C ILE A 187 -23.82 -1.81 -27.04
N VAL A 188 -24.48 -0.68 -26.79
CA VAL A 188 -25.79 -0.66 -26.12
C VAL A 188 -26.69 -1.58 -26.93
N THR A 189 -27.07 -2.70 -26.34
CA THR A 189 -27.90 -3.70 -27.03
C THR A 189 -29.31 -3.12 -27.18
N GLU A 190 -29.61 -2.54 -28.34
CA GLU A 190 -30.87 -1.85 -28.64
C GLU A 190 -32.12 -2.75 -28.65
N ASN A 191 -31.97 -4.06 -28.40
CA ASN A 191 -32.99 -5.08 -28.73
C ASN A 191 -34.02 -5.40 -27.63
N LYS A 192 -34.06 -4.68 -26.50
CA LYS A 192 -35.07 -4.95 -25.45
C LYS A 192 -36.35 -4.13 -25.65
N VAL A 193 -37.50 -4.81 -25.74
CA VAL A 193 -38.84 -4.18 -25.76
C VAL A 193 -39.17 -3.63 -24.37
N ALA A 194 -39.62 -2.37 -24.30
CA ALA A 194 -39.94 -1.70 -23.04
C ALA A 194 -41.18 -0.80 -23.20
N ASN A 195 -41.92 -0.65 -22.11
CA ASN A 195 -42.99 0.34 -21.97
C ASN A 195 -42.48 1.57 -21.22
N ILE A 196 -43.21 2.68 -21.27
CA ILE A 196 -42.99 3.84 -20.39
C ILE A 196 -44.16 3.94 -19.41
N LYS A 197 -43.83 4.01 -18.12
CA LYS A 197 -44.79 4.20 -17.03
C LYS A 197 -44.52 5.52 -16.29
N ALA A 198 -45.54 6.02 -15.60
CA ALA A 198 -45.45 7.21 -14.78
C ALA A 198 -44.61 6.98 -13.51
N ALA A 199 -43.55 7.74 -13.33
CA ALA A 199 -42.74 7.75 -12.11
C ALA A 199 -43.53 8.26 -10.90
N GLU A 200 -44.40 9.24 -11.11
CA GLU A 200 -45.21 9.92 -10.09
C GLU A 200 -46.58 10.31 -10.63
N SER A 201 -47.51 10.56 -9.71
CA SER A 201 -48.85 11.04 -10.03
C SER A 201 -48.84 12.54 -10.34
N GLY A 202 -49.61 12.97 -11.34
CA GLY A 202 -49.65 14.38 -11.75
C GLY A 202 -50.51 14.62 -12.98
N GLN A 203 -50.57 15.88 -13.42
CA GLN A 203 -51.28 16.26 -14.65
C GLN A 203 -50.28 16.46 -15.81
N ILE A 204 -50.54 15.84 -16.95
CA ILE A 204 -49.65 15.93 -18.12
C ILE A 204 -49.71 17.34 -18.73
N LEU A 205 -48.56 18.01 -18.76
CA LEU A 205 -48.40 19.35 -19.37
C LEU A 205 -47.92 19.25 -20.82
N ARG A 206 -46.94 18.38 -21.08
CA ARG A 206 -46.35 18.19 -22.40
C ARG A 206 -45.94 16.74 -22.59
N MET A 207 -46.15 16.23 -23.80
CA MET A 207 -45.78 14.87 -24.18
C MET A 207 -45.11 14.88 -25.55
N GLU A 208 -43.92 14.26 -25.62
CA GLU A 208 -43.18 13.99 -26.84
C GLU A 208 -42.93 12.50 -26.94
N VAL A 209 -43.59 11.84 -27.89
CA VAL A 209 -43.45 10.40 -28.12
C VAL A 209 -42.51 10.21 -29.30
N TYR A 210 -41.39 9.51 -29.07
CA TYR A 210 -40.42 9.22 -30.12
C TYR A 210 -40.66 7.83 -30.72
N ARG A 211 -40.92 6.82 -29.88
CA ARG A 211 -41.27 5.44 -30.29
C ARG A 211 -42.32 4.85 -29.34
N GLY A 212 -43.25 4.07 -29.89
CA GLY A 212 -44.36 3.46 -29.16
C GLY A 212 -45.69 4.18 -29.37
N GLN A 213 -46.74 3.68 -28.73
CA GLN A 213 -48.11 4.21 -28.83
C GLN A 213 -48.52 4.88 -27.52
N ALA A 214 -48.83 6.18 -27.57
CA ALA A 214 -49.32 6.91 -26.40
C ALA A 214 -50.69 6.40 -25.93
N GLN A 215 -50.82 6.19 -24.62
CA GLN A 215 -52.06 5.76 -23.97
C GLN A 215 -52.76 6.88 -23.19
N VAL A 216 -52.15 8.08 -23.18
CA VAL A 216 -52.60 9.25 -22.42
C VAL A 216 -52.53 10.49 -23.30
N LYS A 217 -53.23 11.57 -22.93
CA LYS A 217 -53.26 12.84 -23.65
C LYS A 217 -52.77 14.00 -22.78
N VAL A 218 -52.36 15.09 -23.41
CA VAL A 218 -52.03 16.33 -22.70
C VAL A 218 -53.29 16.83 -21.98
N GLY A 219 -53.15 17.14 -20.69
CA GLY A 219 -54.26 17.52 -19.81
C GLY A 219 -54.77 16.39 -18.90
N ASP A 220 -54.45 15.13 -19.19
CA ASP A 220 -54.89 13.98 -18.37
C ASP A 220 -54.18 13.95 -17.00
N ALA A 221 -54.91 13.52 -15.97
CA ALA A 221 -54.36 13.19 -14.67
C ALA A 221 -53.92 11.72 -14.66
N VAL A 222 -52.66 11.47 -14.29
CA VAL A 222 -52.06 10.14 -14.22
C VAL A 222 -51.65 9.79 -12.80
N VAL A 223 -51.69 8.51 -12.47
CA VAL A 223 -51.25 7.95 -11.18
C VAL A 223 -49.89 7.30 -11.35
N LYS A 224 -49.05 7.34 -10.30
CA LYS A 224 -47.78 6.61 -10.25
C LYS A 224 -47.94 5.14 -10.69
N GLY A 225 -47.12 4.73 -11.65
CA GLY A 225 -47.12 3.39 -12.22
C GLY A 225 -48.05 3.19 -13.43
N GLN A 226 -48.88 4.18 -13.77
CA GLN A 226 -49.77 4.12 -14.93
C GLN A 226 -48.97 4.03 -16.24
N LEU A 227 -49.46 3.24 -17.19
CA LEU A 227 -48.88 3.10 -18.52
C LEU A 227 -49.09 4.41 -19.30
N LEU A 228 -47.98 5.01 -19.76
CA LEU A 228 -48.00 6.25 -20.53
C LEU A 228 -47.78 5.98 -22.03
N ILE A 229 -46.77 5.17 -22.35
CA ILE A 229 -46.47 4.76 -23.73
C ILE A 229 -46.33 3.24 -23.77
N SER A 230 -47.12 2.62 -24.64
CA SER A 230 -47.04 1.20 -24.95
C SER A 230 -45.93 0.94 -25.96
N GLY A 231 -45.08 -0.06 -25.68
CA GLY A 231 -44.13 -0.64 -26.62
C GLY A 231 -44.76 -1.60 -27.62
N ILE A 232 -46.06 -1.90 -27.48
CA ILE A 232 -46.85 -2.61 -28.50
C ILE A 232 -47.61 -1.56 -29.29
N VAL A 233 -47.30 -1.46 -30.59
CA VAL A 233 -47.92 -0.52 -31.53
C VAL A 233 -48.79 -1.32 -32.50
N GLU A 234 -50.06 -0.96 -32.62
CA GLU A 234 -50.96 -1.55 -33.62
C GLU A 234 -50.90 -0.74 -34.92
N ASN A 235 -50.52 -1.39 -36.02
CA ASN A 235 -50.54 -0.78 -37.34
C ASN A 235 -51.96 -0.81 -37.94
N ALA A 236 -52.25 0.08 -38.89
CA ALA A 236 -53.55 0.18 -39.55
C ALA A 236 -54.02 -1.12 -40.23
N ASP A 237 -53.09 -2.03 -40.54
CA ASP A 237 -53.35 -3.36 -41.12
C ASP A 237 -53.70 -4.43 -40.06
N GLY A 238 -53.80 -4.08 -38.78
CA GLY A 238 -54.13 -5.00 -37.68
C GLY A 238 -52.96 -5.80 -37.10
N ASN A 239 -51.74 -5.58 -37.59
CA ASN A 239 -50.53 -6.23 -37.07
C ASN A 239 -49.91 -5.45 -35.90
N SER A 240 -49.59 -6.13 -34.80
CA SER A 240 -48.91 -5.54 -33.63
C SER A 240 -47.39 -5.65 -33.76
N GLN A 241 -46.70 -4.52 -33.73
CA GLN A 241 -45.24 -4.44 -33.71
C GLN A 241 -44.74 -4.11 -32.29
N MET A 242 -43.73 -4.84 -31.83
CA MET A 242 -43.10 -4.59 -30.53
C MET A 242 -41.84 -3.73 -30.70
N VAL A 243 -41.78 -2.63 -29.96
CA VAL A 243 -40.69 -1.66 -29.98
C VAL A 243 -40.30 -1.29 -28.55
N ARG A 244 -39.06 -0.80 -28.38
CA ARG A 244 -38.67 -0.10 -27.15
C ARG A 244 -39.34 1.26 -27.14
N ALA A 245 -40.36 1.44 -26.30
CA ALA A 245 -41.03 2.72 -26.14
C ALA A 245 -40.03 3.77 -25.64
N SER A 246 -40.02 4.94 -26.28
CA SER A 246 -39.20 6.07 -25.90
C SER A 246 -39.98 7.37 -26.06
N GLY A 247 -39.85 8.26 -25.09
CA GLY A 247 -40.59 9.51 -25.07
C GLY A 247 -40.31 10.31 -23.80
N ARG A 248 -40.57 11.61 -23.89
CA ARG A 248 -40.45 12.55 -22.78
C ARG A 248 -41.86 13.02 -22.39
N ILE A 249 -42.25 12.77 -21.14
CA ILE A 249 -43.59 13.13 -20.64
C ILE A 249 -43.41 14.01 -19.42
N VAL A 250 -43.72 15.28 -19.58
CA VAL A 250 -43.57 16.30 -18.55
C VAL A 250 -44.93 16.53 -17.89
N ALA A 251 -44.97 16.37 -16.57
CA ALA A 251 -46.19 16.52 -15.77
C ALA A 251 -45.99 17.49 -14.60
N ALA A 252 -47.07 18.18 -14.24
CA ALA A 252 -47.19 18.91 -12.99
C ALA A 252 -47.46 17.93 -11.85
N THR A 253 -46.51 17.82 -10.93
CA THR A 253 -46.55 16.93 -9.77
C THR A 253 -46.50 17.76 -8.49
N GLU A 254 -47.07 17.24 -7.41
CA GLU A 254 -47.03 17.87 -6.09
C GLU A 254 -46.17 17.04 -5.16
N ARG A 255 -45.15 17.65 -4.57
CA ARG A 255 -44.26 17.02 -3.60
C ARG A 255 -44.31 17.75 -2.28
N SER A 256 -44.31 17.00 -1.19
CA SER A 256 -44.21 17.52 0.17
C SER A 256 -42.95 16.98 0.83
N PHE A 257 -42.17 17.89 1.40
CA PHE A 257 -40.97 17.58 2.17
C PHE A 257 -41.18 18.06 3.59
N THR A 258 -40.89 17.20 4.56
CA THR A 258 -41.03 17.54 5.98
C THR A 258 -39.68 17.42 6.66
N ALA A 259 -39.18 18.53 7.21
CA ALA A 259 -37.99 18.56 8.04
C ALA A 259 -38.41 18.73 9.50
N ARG A 260 -38.03 17.79 10.37
CA ARG A 260 -38.29 17.85 11.81
C ARG A 260 -36.98 18.07 12.57
N ILE A 261 -36.94 19.13 13.38
CA ILE A 261 -35.76 19.48 14.18
C ILE A 261 -36.15 19.57 15.66
N PRO A 262 -35.68 18.64 16.52
CA PRO A 262 -35.95 18.73 17.95
C PRO A 262 -35.26 19.96 18.55
N LEU A 263 -35.96 20.68 19.43
CA LEU A 263 -35.45 21.89 20.10
C LEU A 263 -34.40 21.57 21.17
N LYS A 264 -34.39 20.33 21.67
CA LYS A 264 -33.34 19.82 22.55
C LYS A 264 -32.53 18.79 21.78
N GLN A 265 -31.25 19.06 21.58
CA GLN A 265 -30.34 18.15 20.89
C GLN A 265 -29.15 17.84 21.78
N THR A 266 -28.82 16.57 21.86
CA THR A 266 -27.58 16.11 22.45
C THR A 266 -26.50 16.21 21.37
N VAL A 267 -25.61 17.18 21.50
CA VAL A 267 -24.48 17.36 20.58
C VAL A 267 -23.24 16.74 21.20
N GLU A 268 -22.54 15.90 20.45
CA GLU A 268 -21.23 15.39 20.83
C GLU A 268 -20.16 16.47 20.58
N THR A 269 -19.45 16.88 21.63
CA THR A 269 -18.32 17.81 21.54
C THR A 269 -16.99 17.10 21.83
N ASP A 270 -15.98 17.35 20.98
CA ASP A 270 -14.61 16.79 21.09
C ASP A 270 -13.71 17.63 22.04
N GLU A 271 -14.24 18.17 23.15
CA GLU A 271 -13.54 19.11 24.05
C GLU A 271 -12.76 18.46 25.20
N GLY A 272 -12.85 17.14 25.38
CA GLY A 272 -12.26 16.48 26.54
C GLY A 272 -10.78 16.14 26.38
N ARG A 273 -10.33 15.14 27.14
CA ARG A 273 -8.92 14.73 27.17
C ARG A 273 -8.45 14.19 25.82
N ARG A 274 -7.25 14.63 25.38
CA ARG A 274 -6.55 14.07 24.22
C ARG A 274 -5.43 13.13 24.66
N VAL A 275 -5.44 11.89 24.18
CA VAL A 275 -4.40 10.88 24.42
C VAL A 275 -3.78 10.47 23.10
N VAL A 276 -2.46 10.60 22.96
CA VAL A 276 -1.72 10.20 21.75
C VAL A 276 -0.92 8.93 22.07
N ARG A 277 -1.08 7.90 21.23
CA ARG A 277 -0.33 6.65 21.32
C ARG A 277 0.42 6.43 20.02
N ARG A 278 1.69 6.05 20.11
CA ARG A 278 2.51 5.73 18.95
C ARG A 278 2.94 4.27 18.97
N SER A 279 2.87 3.61 17.82
CA SER A 279 3.46 2.29 17.61
C SER A 279 4.25 2.29 16.31
N ILE A 280 5.25 1.41 16.23
CA ILE A 280 6.01 1.16 15.01
C ILE A 280 5.77 -0.28 14.60
N ARG A 281 5.43 -0.51 13.33
CA ARG A 281 5.36 -1.87 12.76
C ARG A 281 6.56 -2.10 11.88
N VAL A 282 7.28 -3.18 12.15
CA VAL A 282 8.49 -3.58 11.43
C VAL A 282 8.32 -5.04 11.03
N PHE A 283 8.38 -5.35 9.73
CA PHE A 283 8.18 -6.72 9.20
C PHE A 283 6.90 -7.42 9.72
N GLY A 284 5.81 -6.66 9.87
CA GLY A 284 4.53 -7.18 10.38
C GLY A 284 4.41 -7.29 11.90
N VAL A 285 5.50 -7.14 12.66
CA VAL A 285 5.48 -7.08 14.12
C VAL A 285 5.22 -5.65 14.57
N GLU A 286 4.22 -5.44 15.42
CA GLU A 286 3.87 -4.12 15.97
C GLU A 286 4.45 -3.93 17.37
N LEU A 287 5.28 -2.91 17.53
CA LEU A 287 5.96 -2.56 18.77
C LEU A 287 5.41 -1.21 19.28
N PRO A 288 4.86 -1.14 20.51
CA PRO A 288 4.39 0.11 21.09
C PRO A 288 5.59 1.01 21.44
N LEU A 289 5.61 2.23 20.90
CA LEU A 289 6.57 3.27 21.31
C LEU A 289 6.09 3.99 22.56
N THR A 290 4.77 4.02 22.77
CA THR A 290 4.13 4.59 23.96
C THR A 290 3.48 3.46 24.76
N LEU A 291 3.88 3.31 26.02
CA LEU A 291 3.34 2.27 26.93
C LEU A 291 2.01 2.66 27.59
N THR A 292 1.38 3.76 27.16
CA THR A 292 0.08 4.19 27.67
C THR A 292 -1.02 3.23 27.20
N ALA A 293 -1.80 2.72 28.15
CA ALA A 293 -2.97 1.90 27.85
C ALA A 293 -4.01 2.69 27.03
N ALA A 294 -4.83 1.98 26.26
CA ALA A 294 -5.94 2.61 25.56
C ALA A 294 -6.90 3.22 26.58
N PRO A 295 -7.30 4.50 26.43
CA PRO A 295 -8.28 5.11 27.31
C PRO A 295 -9.62 4.38 27.20
N LYS A 296 -10.30 4.17 28.32
CA LYS A 296 -11.64 3.58 28.37
C LYS A 296 -12.68 4.71 28.46
N GLY A 297 -13.76 4.62 27.69
CA GLY A 297 -14.84 5.61 27.67
C GLY A 297 -15.22 6.04 26.24
N ASN A 298 -15.99 7.12 26.13
CA ASN A 298 -16.37 7.70 24.84
C ASN A 298 -15.23 8.54 24.28
N PHE A 299 -14.40 7.93 23.44
CA PHE A 299 -13.32 8.61 22.73
C PHE A 299 -13.46 8.39 21.23
N LYS A 300 -13.29 9.47 20.46
CA LYS A 300 -13.09 9.41 19.02
C LYS A 300 -11.63 9.01 18.76
N ARG A 301 -11.42 7.97 17.97
CA ARG A 301 -10.09 7.51 17.58
C ARG A 301 -9.77 7.92 16.15
N GLU A 302 -8.74 8.72 15.99
CA GLU A 302 -8.14 9.04 14.69
C GLU A 302 -6.85 8.25 14.50
N TYR A 303 -6.75 7.56 13.36
CA TYR A 303 -5.64 6.67 13.05
C TYR A 303 -4.84 7.25 11.89
N ARG A 304 -3.55 7.54 12.13
CA ARG A 304 -2.62 7.96 11.08
C ARG A 304 -1.53 6.91 10.90
N ARG A 305 -1.36 6.44 9.68
CA ARG A 305 -0.25 5.58 9.26
C ARG A 305 0.68 6.38 8.36
N GLU A 306 1.96 6.38 8.70
CA GLU A 306 3.02 6.95 7.87
C GLU A 306 3.99 5.83 7.50
N ASN A 307 4.19 5.60 6.21
CA ASN A 307 5.14 4.60 5.74
C ASN A 307 6.52 5.26 5.57
N VAL A 308 7.56 4.59 6.05
CA VAL A 308 8.94 5.08 5.88
C VAL A 308 9.38 4.79 4.46
N ARG A 309 9.86 5.81 3.74
CA ARG A 309 10.45 5.67 2.41
C ARG A 309 11.98 5.57 2.52
N GLY A 310 12.55 4.56 1.90
CA GLY A 310 13.99 4.41 1.68
C GLY A 310 14.39 4.86 0.27
N VAL A 311 15.66 4.63 -0.07
CA VAL A 311 16.22 4.95 -1.40
C VAL A 311 15.63 4.06 -2.51
N THR A 312 15.25 2.82 -2.18
CA THR A 312 14.74 1.80 -3.11
C THR A 312 13.22 1.59 -3.02
N GLY A 313 12.50 2.54 -2.41
CA GLY A 313 11.03 2.48 -2.29
C GLY A 313 10.52 2.49 -0.85
N VAL A 314 9.26 2.08 -0.66
CA VAL A 314 8.60 2.06 0.65
C VAL A 314 9.13 0.86 1.45
N LEU A 315 9.69 1.13 2.63
CA LEU A 315 10.24 0.10 3.52
C LEU A 315 9.14 -0.65 4.27
N PRO A 316 9.41 -1.86 4.79
CA PRO A 316 8.46 -2.63 5.60
C PRO A 316 8.37 -2.09 7.04
N VAL A 317 8.42 -0.76 7.17
CA VAL A 317 8.41 0.00 8.42
C VAL A 317 7.33 1.07 8.31
N SER A 318 6.37 1.02 9.22
CA SER A 318 5.28 1.99 9.31
C SER A 318 5.19 2.56 10.71
N LEU A 319 5.07 3.89 10.82
CA LEU A 319 4.76 4.58 12.05
C LEU A 319 3.25 4.76 12.16
N PHE A 320 2.71 4.44 13.32
CA PHE A 320 1.31 4.57 13.64
C PHE A 320 1.14 5.58 14.75
N THR A 321 0.24 6.53 14.52
CA THR A 321 -0.17 7.51 15.53
C THR A 321 -1.67 7.40 15.72
N GLU A 322 -2.07 6.94 16.90
CA GLU A 322 -3.46 6.95 17.34
C GLU A 322 -3.69 8.21 18.19
N THR A 323 -4.63 9.05 17.78
CA THR A 323 -5.11 10.16 18.59
C THR A 323 -6.51 9.81 19.11
N TRP A 324 -6.66 9.80 20.42
CA TRP A 324 -7.93 9.58 21.11
C TRP A 324 -8.40 10.92 21.69
N THR A 325 -9.55 11.42 21.26
CA THR A 325 -10.17 12.64 21.80
C THR A 325 -11.47 12.26 22.50
N GLU A 326 -11.59 12.63 23.77
CA GLU A 326 -12.79 12.35 24.57
C GLU A 326 -13.98 13.13 24.04
N ARG A 327 -15.11 12.43 23.89
CA ARG A 327 -16.39 12.99 23.50
C ARG A 327 -17.25 13.20 24.73
N THR A 328 -17.71 14.43 24.88
CA THR A 328 -18.70 14.78 25.89
C THR A 328 -20.00 15.15 25.19
N THR A 329 -21.12 14.64 25.71
CA THR A 329 -22.45 15.04 25.27
C THR A 329 -22.87 16.29 26.02
N LYS A 330 -23.16 17.37 25.30
CA LYS A 330 -23.80 18.57 25.84
C LYS A 330 -25.21 18.67 25.28
N GLU A 331 -26.18 18.89 26.17
CA GLU A 331 -27.54 19.24 25.76
C GLU A 331 -27.55 20.70 25.31
N VAL A 332 -27.80 20.92 24.03
CA VAL A 332 -27.98 22.24 23.46
C VAL A 332 -29.48 22.45 23.23
N ALA A 333 -30.03 23.45 23.90
CA ALA A 333 -31.37 23.94 23.61
C ALA A 333 -31.28 24.95 22.46
N LEU A 334 -31.80 24.57 21.30
CA LEU A 334 -31.90 25.43 20.14
C LEU A 334 -33.05 26.43 20.35
N THR A 335 -32.80 27.70 20.01
CA THR A 335 -33.89 28.67 19.89
C THR A 335 -34.72 28.37 18.64
N GLU A 336 -35.98 28.82 18.63
CA GLU A 336 -36.88 28.63 17.48
C GLU A 336 -36.28 29.18 16.16
N GLN A 337 -35.54 30.30 16.24
CA GLN A 337 -34.84 30.88 15.10
C GLN A 337 -33.70 29.98 14.58
N GLN A 338 -32.90 29.41 15.48
CA GLN A 338 -31.82 28.49 15.11
C GLN A 338 -32.37 27.18 14.53
N ALA A 339 -33.47 26.67 15.10
CA ALA A 339 -34.16 25.49 14.59
C ALA A 339 -34.77 25.73 13.20
N ARG A 340 -35.29 26.93 12.94
CA ARG A 340 -35.79 27.34 11.62
C ARG A 340 -34.66 27.42 10.58
N GLU A 341 -33.55 28.08 10.90
CA GLU A 341 -32.39 28.17 9.99
C GLU A 341 -31.83 26.79 9.64
N GLN A 342 -31.73 25.90 10.63
CA GLN A 342 -31.25 24.53 10.41
C GLN A 342 -32.25 23.73 9.55
N ALA A 343 -33.56 23.96 9.71
CA ALA A 343 -34.59 23.32 8.90
C ALA A 343 -34.53 23.81 7.45
N GLU A 344 -34.29 25.10 7.25
CA GLU A 344 -34.10 25.69 5.92
C GLU A 344 -32.81 25.19 5.25
N ARG A 345 -31.71 24.99 6.01
CA ARG A 345 -30.47 24.39 5.48
C ARG A 345 -30.68 22.94 5.03
N ASN A 346 -31.27 22.10 5.87
CA ASN A 346 -31.58 20.70 5.51
C ASN A 346 -32.50 20.62 4.29
N LEU A 347 -33.51 21.50 4.23
CA LEU A 347 -34.41 21.60 3.08
C LEU A 347 -33.64 22.02 1.81
N SER A 348 -32.71 22.98 1.92
CA SER A 348 -31.90 23.41 0.77
C SER A 348 -30.97 22.30 0.24
N GLU A 349 -30.41 21.46 1.11
CA GLU A 349 -29.63 20.28 0.71
C GLU A 349 -30.50 19.23 0.03
N MET A 350 -31.69 18.96 0.57
CA MET A 350 -32.67 18.09 -0.07
C MET A 350 -33.09 18.61 -1.46
N LEU A 351 -33.32 19.92 -1.61
CA LEU A 351 -33.66 20.51 -2.92
C LEU A 351 -32.49 20.46 -3.92
N LYS A 352 -31.24 20.60 -3.48
CA LYS A 352 -30.06 20.44 -4.36
C LYS A 352 -29.95 19.04 -4.95
N SER A 353 -30.45 18.03 -4.25
CA SER A 353 -30.49 16.65 -4.77
C SER A 353 -31.53 16.44 -5.88
N LEU A 354 -32.43 17.41 -6.12
CA LEU A 354 -33.54 17.35 -7.08
C LEU A 354 -33.30 18.22 -8.33
N SER A 355 -32.04 18.34 -8.77
CA SER A 355 -31.57 19.29 -9.79
C SER A 355 -32.29 19.28 -11.15
N ASP A 356 -33.08 18.26 -11.47
CA ASP A 356 -33.79 18.11 -12.75
C ASP A 356 -35.26 18.59 -12.72
N THR A 357 -35.66 19.32 -11.67
CA THR A 357 -37.06 19.66 -11.41
C THR A 357 -37.30 21.17 -11.41
N THR A 358 -38.21 21.66 -12.24
CA THR A 358 -38.60 23.09 -12.24
C THR A 358 -39.71 23.32 -11.22
N ILE A 359 -39.48 24.19 -10.23
CA ILE A 359 -40.48 24.51 -9.20
C ILE A 359 -41.38 25.64 -9.72
N LEU A 360 -42.69 25.36 -9.83
CA LEU A 360 -43.70 26.31 -10.29
C LEU A 360 -44.24 27.19 -9.16
N SER A 361 -44.51 26.57 -8.00
CA SER A 361 -44.98 27.28 -6.81
C SER A 361 -44.56 26.52 -5.56
N SER A 362 -44.21 27.23 -4.49
CA SER A 362 -43.84 26.64 -3.22
C SER A 362 -44.53 27.33 -2.06
N GLU A 363 -45.09 26.53 -1.15
CA GLU A 363 -45.57 26.98 0.15
C GLU A 363 -44.69 26.41 1.25
N LYS A 364 -44.35 27.26 2.23
CA LYS A 364 -43.63 26.86 3.43
C LYS A 364 -44.53 27.08 4.64
N LYS A 365 -44.74 26.04 5.44
CA LYS A 365 -45.46 26.13 6.72
C LYS A 365 -44.56 25.56 7.81
N GLY A 366 -44.21 26.41 8.78
CA GLY A 366 -43.41 26.02 9.93
C GLY A 366 -44.25 26.11 11.21
N GLU A 367 -44.30 25.02 11.96
CA GLU A 367 -45.01 24.96 13.25
C GLU A 367 -44.14 24.24 14.29
N VAL A 368 -44.19 24.71 15.53
CA VAL A 368 -43.60 23.97 16.66
C VAL A 368 -44.64 22.96 17.16
N LYS A 369 -44.35 21.67 17.01
CA LYS A 369 -45.17 20.56 17.52
C LYS A 369 -44.30 19.58 18.30
N ASP A 370 -44.77 19.17 19.47
CA ASP A 370 -44.12 18.15 20.33
C ASP A 370 -42.63 18.41 20.61
N GLY A 371 -42.27 19.65 20.97
CA GLY A 371 -40.89 20.01 21.30
C GLY A 371 -39.90 20.00 20.12
N ALA A 372 -40.43 19.97 18.89
CA ALA A 372 -39.65 20.06 17.65
C ALA A 372 -40.23 21.12 16.72
N TYR A 373 -39.36 21.79 15.96
CA TYR A 373 -39.76 22.63 14.84
C TYR A 373 -40.00 21.73 13.62
N VAL A 374 -41.21 21.77 13.07
CA VAL A 374 -41.60 21.01 11.87
C VAL A 374 -41.81 21.99 10.73
N LEU A 375 -40.93 21.92 9.73
CA LEU A 375 -41.04 22.69 8.51
C LEU A 375 -41.59 21.79 7.40
N THR A 376 -42.80 22.09 6.93
CA THR A 376 -43.43 21.44 5.79
C THR A 376 -43.28 22.34 4.57
N PHE A 377 -42.70 21.78 3.52
CA PHE A 377 -42.50 22.43 2.23
C PHE A 377 -43.29 21.69 1.17
N THR A 378 -44.32 22.33 0.65
CA THR A 378 -45.13 21.78 -0.45
C THR A 378 -44.77 22.54 -1.72
N CYS A 379 -44.32 21.82 -2.74
CA CYS A 379 -43.99 22.41 -4.03
C CYS A 379 -44.70 21.71 -5.17
N LYS A 380 -45.20 22.51 -6.11
CA LYS A 380 -45.64 22.04 -7.42
C LYS A 380 -44.44 22.08 -8.36
N CYS A 381 -44.13 20.95 -8.95
CA CYS A 381 -42.95 20.72 -9.75
C CYS A 381 -43.33 20.25 -11.14
N GLU A 382 -42.69 20.82 -12.15
CA GLU A 382 -42.69 20.32 -13.52
C GLU A 382 -41.49 19.37 -13.68
N GLN A 383 -41.78 18.09 -13.96
CA GLN A 383 -40.75 17.07 -14.08
C GLN A 383 -41.08 16.02 -15.14
N ASN A 384 -40.04 15.40 -15.71
CA ASN A 384 -40.24 14.24 -16.58
C ASN A 384 -40.63 13.03 -15.74
N ILE A 385 -41.82 12.49 -15.98
CA ILE A 385 -42.33 11.30 -15.28
C ILE A 385 -42.17 10.02 -16.12
N ALA A 386 -41.55 10.08 -17.30
CA ALA A 386 -41.33 8.92 -18.15
C ALA A 386 -40.22 8.01 -17.59
N VAL A 387 -40.57 6.81 -17.13
CA VAL A 387 -39.63 5.78 -16.69
C VAL A 387 -39.84 4.50 -17.50
N GLU A 388 -38.75 3.94 -18.02
CA GLU A 388 -38.76 2.67 -18.74
C GLU A 388 -39.13 1.51 -17.81
N SER A 389 -40.08 0.68 -18.24
CA SER A 389 -40.48 -0.57 -17.61
C SER A 389 -40.31 -1.68 -18.64
N GLU A 390 -39.36 -2.59 -18.40
CA GLU A 390 -39.20 -3.77 -19.25
C GLU A 390 -40.49 -4.60 -19.30
N ILE A 391 -40.80 -5.14 -20.48
CA ILE A 391 -41.89 -6.10 -20.66
C ILE A 391 -41.31 -7.48 -20.39
N LEU A 392 -41.66 -8.07 -19.25
CA LEU A 392 -41.28 -9.44 -18.91
C LEU A 392 -42.25 -10.39 -19.62
N PHE A 393 -41.79 -11.03 -20.69
CA PHE A 393 -42.50 -12.17 -21.28
C PHE A 393 -42.36 -13.36 -20.34
N LYS A 394 -43.50 -13.98 -19.97
CA LYS A 394 -43.54 -15.15 -19.10
C LYS A 394 -44.09 -16.35 -19.85
#